data_AF-L0IWK9-F1
#
_entry.id   AF-L0IWK9-F1
#
_cell.length_a   1.000
_cell.length_b   1.000
_cell.length_c   1.000
_cell.angle_alpha   90.00
_cell.angle_beta   90.00
_cell.angle_gamma   90.00
#
_symmetry.space_group_name_H-M   'P 1'
#
loop_
_entity.id
_entity.type
_entity.pdbx_description
1 polymer ?
#
loop_
_entity_poly.entity_id
_entity_poly.type
_entity_poly.pdbx_seq_one_letter_code
_entity_poly.pdbx_strand_id
1 'polypeptide(L)'
;MYVDAVDPEPAPPGLLDGLDGRARQERQQLLRWLLDHGFDVDQVRNTPSPILLPANRVYGDDGTLVSARTVADSSGAPLDLISRLHRAVRLARVDPDKAIYARADAESIPSRSAFAVPGGRLTLQSG
;
A
#
# COMPACT_ATOMS: atom_id res chain seq x y z
N MET A 1 -0.16 38.03 -14.45
CA MET A 1 -1.60 38.06 -14.16
C MET A 1 -1.82 37.05 -13.04
N TYR A 2 -2.05 37.51 -11.81
CA TYR A 2 -2.34 36.65 -10.66
C TYR A 2 -3.80 36.23 -10.83
N VAL A 3 -4.06 34.97 -11.18
CA VAL A 3 -5.43 34.46 -11.20
C VAL A 3 -5.96 34.49 -9.78
N ASP A 4 -7.16 35.05 -9.61
CA ASP A 4 -7.90 35.04 -8.36
C ASP A 4 -7.84 33.64 -7.75
N ALA A 5 -7.39 33.57 -6.50
CA ALA A 5 -7.53 32.37 -5.71
C ALA A 5 -9.04 32.16 -5.52
N VAL A 6 -9.64 31.29 -6.34
CA VAL A 6 -10.87 30.61 -5.94
C VAL A 6 -10.58 30.07 -4.55
N ASP A 7 -11.25 30.61 -3.53
CA ASP A 7 -11.16 30.07 -2.18
C ASP A 7 -11.54 28.60 -2.28
N PRO A 8 -10.57 27.69 -2.11
CA PRO A 8 -10.84 26.28 -2.32
C PRO A 8 -11.79 25.79 -1.23
N GLU A 9 -12.50 24.69 -1.50
CA GLU A 9 -13.12 23.95 -0.42
C GLU A 9 -12.12 23.75 0.73
N PRO A 10 -12.55 23.95 1.98
CA PRO A 10 -11.67 23.81 3.11
C PRO A 10 -11.03 22.43 3.10
N ALA A 11 -9.71 22.37 3.29
CA ALA A 11 -9.00 21.11 3.37
C ALA A 11 -9.66 20.21 4.43
N PRO A 12 -9.67 18.87 4.22
CA PRO A 12 -10.29 17.95 5.15
C PRO A 12 -9.78 18.17 6.58
N PRO A 13 -10.66 18.09 7.60
CA PRO A 13 -10.28 18.33 8.99
C PRO A 13 -9.08 17.49 9.41
N GLY A 14 -8.12 18.10 10.11
CA GLY A 14 -6.94 17.39 10.65
C GLY A 14 -5.71 17.36 9.74
N LEU A 15 -5.84 17.58 8.43
CA LEU A 15 -4.69 17.45 7.50
C LEU A 15 -3.75 18.68 7.49
N LEU A 16 -4.20 19.78 8.07
CA LEU A 16 -3.43 21.03 8.20
C LEU A 16 -3.14 21.39 9.67
N ASP A 17 -3.50 20.52 10.61
CA ASP A 17 -3.35 20.81 12.04
C ASP A 17 -1.87 20.96 12.40
N GLY A 18 -1.55 21.96 13.23
CA GLY A 18 -0.18 22.27 13.62
C GLY A 18 0.69 22.90 12.52
N LEU A 19 0.11 23.27 11.36
CA LEU A 19 0.81 24.00 10.30
C LEU A 19 0.31 25.44 10.19
N ASP A 20 1.27 26.36 10.14
CA ASP A 20 1.06 27.80 10.00
C ASP A 20 1.85 28.40 8.83
N GLY A 21 1.46 29.61 8.42
CA GLY A 21 2.15 30.41 7.41
C GLY A 21 2.41 29.65 6.10
N ARG A 22 3.66 29.73 5.61
CA ARG A 22 4.07 29.11 4.34
C ARG A 22 3.90 27.59 4.33
N ALA A 23 4.19 26.91 5.43
CA ALA A 23 4.06 25.46 5.52
C ALA A 23 2.59 25.02 5.35
N ARG A 24 1.64 25.77 5.92
CA ARG A 24 0.21 25.55 5.72
C ARG A 24 -0.20 25.73 4.25
N GLN A 25 0.28 26.80 3.61
CA GLN A 25 -0.03 27.10 2.20
C GLN A 25 0.54 26.04 1.24
N GLU A 26 1.79 25.62 1.44
CA GLU A 26 2.42 24.57 0.64
C GLU A 26 1.70 23.22 0.84
N ARG A 27 1.31 22.89 2.08
CA ARG A 27 0.51 21.69 2.35
C ARG A 27 -0.85 21.76 1.67
N GLN A 28 -1.55 22.89 1.71
CA GLN A 28 -2.82 23.08 0.99
C GLN A 28 -2.69 22.87 -0.52
N GLN A 29 -1.60 23.36 -1.12
CA GLN A 29 -1.33 23.14 -2.55
C GLN A 29 -1.12 21.65 -2.86
N LEU A 30 -0.32 20.94 -2.04
CA LEU A 30 -0.11 19.50 -2.18
C LEU A 30 -1.42 18.72 -2.04
N LEU A 31 -2.23 19.01 -1.01
CA LEU A 31 -3.49 18.33 -0.79
C LEU A 31 -4.43 18.46 -1.99
N ARG A 32 -4.59 19.68 -2.52
CA ARG A 32 -5.41 19.89 -3.73
C ARG A 32 -4.90 19.07 -4.90
N TRP A 33 -3.60 19.15 -5.18
CA TRP A 33 -3.01 18.39 -6.27
C TRP A 33 -3.25 16.88 -6.09
N LEU A 34 -3.08 16.33 -4.89
CA LEU A 34 -3.31 14.90 -4.62
C LEU A 34 -4.77 14.51 -4.85
N LEU A 35 -5.73 15.28 -4.31
CA LEU A 35 -7.16 15.00 -4.48
C LEU A 35 -7.57 15.08 -5.97
N ASP A 36 -7.08 16.08 -6.70
CA ASP A 36 -7.31 16.23 -8.15
C ASP A 36 -6.74 15.07 -8.97
N HIS A 37 -5.73 14.37 -8.45
CA HIS A 37 -5.08 13.22 -9.10
C HIS A 37 -5.60 11.87 -8.58
N GLY A 38 -6.77 11.87 -7.91
CA GLY A 38 -7.47 10.66 -7.50
C GLY A 38 -6.82 9.95 -6.31
N PHE A 39 -6.13 10.67 -5.43
CA PHE A 39 -5.83 10.18 -4.08
C PHE A 39 -6.97 10.57 -3.16
N ASP A 40 -7.39 9.67 -2.28
CA ASP A 40 -8.43 9.98 -1.30
C ASP A 40 -7.88 10.53 0.02
N VAL A 41 -8.78 11.07 0.85
CA VAL A 41 -8.44 11.68 2.15
C VAL A 41 -7.81 10.69 3.11
N ASP A 42 -8.23 9.42 3.07
CA ASP A 42 -7.74 8.38 3.97
C ASP A 42 -6.32 7.94 3.58
N GLN A 43 -6.01 7.85 2.29
CA GLN A 43 -4.66 7.60 1.78
C GLN A 43 -3.71 8.70 2.23
N VAL A 44 -4.11 9.96 2.09
CA VAL A 44 -3.33 11.11 2.54
C VAL A 44 -3.13 11.11 4.06
N ARG A 45 -4.17 10.79 4.83
CA ARG A 45 -4.12 10.76 6.30
C ARG A 45 -3.24 9.63 6.83
N ASN A 46 -3.31 8.46 6.21
CA ASN A 46 -2.64 7.25 6.68
C ASN A 46 -1.21 7.10 6.13
N THR A 47 -0.76 8.03 5.28
CA THR A 47 0.60 8.02 4.73
C THR A 47 1.49 9.02 5.48
N PRO A 48 2.63 8.57 6.07
CA PRO A 48 3.54 9.45 6.79
C PRO A 48 4.11 10.62 5.96
N SER A 49 4.24 10.42 4.64
CA SER A 49 4.75 11.41 3.71
C SER A 49 3.86 11.49 2.45
N PRO A 50 2.78 12.29 2.48
CA PRO A 50 1.83 12.36 1.36
C PRO A 50 2.44 12.83 0.03
N ILE A 51 3.56 13.54 0.07
CA ILE A 51 4.30 13.96 -1.14
C ILE A 51 4.84 12.77 -1.94
N LEU A 52 4.99 11.59 -1.32
CA LEU A 52 5.49 10.38 -1.97
C LEU A 52 4.40 9.50 -2.58
N LEU A 53 3.12 9.77 -2.30
CA LEU A 53 1.98 9.01 -2.87
C LEU A 53 2.05 8.85 -4.40
N PRO A 54 2.42 9.89 -5.18
CA PRO A 54 2.53 9.76 -6.64
C PRO A 54 3.67 8.83 -7.06
N ALA A 55 4.80 8.88 -6.36
CA ALA A 55 5.93 8.00 -6.62
C ALA A 55 5.59 6.55 -6.26
N ASN A 56 4.93 6.32 -5.12
CA ASN A 56 4.50 4.98 -4.69
C ASN A 56 3.56 4.34 -5.72
N ARG A 57 2.63 5.12 -6.29
CA ARG A 57 1.76 4.67 -7.37
C ARG A 57 2.52 4.20 -8.60
N VAL A 58 3.61 4.88 -8.96
CA VAL A 58 4.49 4.44 -10.07
C VAL A 58 5.15 3.09 -9.78
N TYR A 59 5.46 2.80 -8.51
CA TYR A 59 5.99 1.50 -8.08
C TYR A 59 4.92 0.41 -7.87
N GLY A 60 3.66 0.71 -8.18
CA GLY A 60 2.55 -0.25 -8.16
C GLY A 60 1.66 -0.18 -6.92
N ASP A 61 1.99 0.65 -5.92
CA ASP A 61 1.14 0.87 -4.75
C ASP A 61 -0.05 1.76 -5.10
N ASP A 62 -1.22 1.14 -5.27
CA ASP A 62 -2.49 1.85 -5.49
C ASP A 62 -3.23 2.18 -4.19
N GLY A 63 -2.56 2.04 -3.04
CA GLY A 63 -3.11 2.31 -1.72
C GLY A 63 -4.08 1.25 -1.20
N THR A 64 -4.26 0.14 -1.92
CA THR A 64 -5.11 -0.95 -1.44
C THR A 64 -4.34 -1.81 -0.44
N LEU A 65 -4.92 -1.94 0.75
CA LEU A 65 -4.45 -2.86 1.77
C LEU A 65 -5.18 -4.20 1.64
N VAL A 66 -4.43 -5.30 1.72
CA VAL A 66 -4.96 -6.67 1.69
C VAL A 66 -4.51 -7.45 2.92
N SER A 67 -5.29 -8.49 3.25
CA SER A 67 -4.96 -9.43 4.30
C SER A 67 -4.17 -10.62 3.73
N ALA A 68 -3.46 -11.36 4.58
CA ALA A 68 -2.78 -12.58 4.13
C ALA A 68 -3.80 -13.62 3.61
N ARG A 69 -5.01 -13.66 4.19
CA ARG A 69 -6.11 -14.52 3.72
C ARG A 69 -6.56 -14.14 2.32
N THR A 70 -6.78 -12.86 2.06
CA THR A 70 -7.17 -12.35 0.73
C THR A 70 -6.15 -12.77 -0.34
N VAL A 71 -4.86 -12.66 -0.04
CA VAL A 71 -3.79 -13.07 -0.97
C VAL A 71 -3.75 -14.59 -1.16
N ALA A 72 -3.96 -15.38 -0.11
CA ALA A 72 -4.04 -16.83 -0.21
C ALA A 72 -5.21 -17.26 -1.11
N ASP A 73 -6.38 -16.66 -0.90
CA ASP A 73 -7.59 -16.95 -1.66
C ASP A 73 -7.45 -16.55 -3.14
N SER A 74 -6.89 -15.37 -3.43
CA SER A 74 -6.71 -14.88 -4.80
C SER A 74 -5.63 -15.64 -5.58
N SER A 75 -4.57 -16.09 -4.89
CA SER A 75 -3.46 -16.83 -5.51
C SER A 75 -3.66 -18.34 -5.59
N GLY A 76 -4.66 -18.88 -4.87
CA GLY A 76 -4.87 -20.32 -4.70
C GLY A 76 -3.79 -21.01 -3.85
N ALA A 77 -2.94 -20.24 -3.17
CA ALA A 77 -1.85 -20.76 -2.35
C ALA A 77 -2.31 -21.03 -0.91
N PRO A 78 -1.74 -22.04 -0.21
CA PRO A 78 -2.03 -22.24 1.20
C PRO A 78 -1.66 -21.01 2.04
N LEU A 79 -2.56 -20.58 2.94
CA LEU A 79 -2.33 -19.44 3.84
C LEU A 79 -1.04 -19.55 4.66
N ASP A 80 -0.69 -20.75 5.14
CA ASP A 80 0.57 -20.98 5.87
C ASP A 80 1.80 -20.69 4.99
N LEU A 81 1.74 -20.98 3.69
CA LEU A 81 2.83 -20.66 2.77
C LEU A 81 2.94 -19.15 2.56
N ILE A 82 1.83 -18.46 2.26
CA ILE A 82 1.81 -17.00 2.10
C ILE A 82 2.37 -16.31 3.35
N SER A 83 1.90 -16.73 4.53
CA SER A 83 2.35 -16.19 5.81
C SER A 83 3.85 -16.38 6.05
N ARG A 84 4.41 -17.54 5.66
CA ARG A 84 5.85 -17.81 5.76
C ARG A 84 6.66 -16.96 4.79
N LEU A 85 6.17 -16.75 3.57
CA LEU A 85 6.87 -15.95 2.57
C LEU A 85 6.85 -14.46 2.93
N HIS A 86 5.69 -13.92 3.34
CA HIS A 86 5.59 -12.56 3.88
C HIS A 86 6.57 -12.36 5.05
N ARG A 87 6.66 -13.33 5.96
CA ARG A 87 7.66 -13.32 7.05
C ARG A 87 9.10 -13.33 6.52
N ALA A 88 9.39 -14.14 5.50
CA ALA A 88 10.74 -14.27 4.96
C ALA A 88 11.25 -12.95 4.36
N VAL A 89 10.36 -12.16 3.75
CA VAL A 89 10.66 -10.81 3.24
C VAL A 89 10.43 -9.71 4.29
N ARG A 90 10.25 -10.09 5.55
CA ARG A 90 10.11 -9.19 6.71
C ARG A 90 8.89 -8.27 6.68
N LEU A 91 7.80 -8.67 6.03
CA LEU A 91 6.51 -8.01 6.23
C LEU A 91 6.01 -8.20 7.67
N ALA A 92 5.16 -7.27 8.13
CA ALA A 92 4.66 -7.24 9.50
C ALA A 92 3.90 -8.53 9.86
N ARG A 93 4.11 -9.07 11.07
CA ARG A 93 3.37 -10.24 11.55
C ARG A 93 2.11 -9.81 12.28
N VAL A 94 0.95 -10.06 11.69
CA VAL A 94 -0.36 -9.75 12.28
C VAL A 94 -1.35 -10.88 12.06
N ASP A 95 -2.57 -10.69 12.56
CA ASP A 95 -3.74 -11.52 12.25
C ASP A 95 -3.91 -11.67 10.71
N PRO A 96 -4.03 -12.91 10.19
CA PRO A 96 -4.13 -13.15 8.74
C PRO A 96 -5.36 -12.53 8.08
N ASP A 97 -6.38 -12.17 8.85
CA ASP A 97 -7.61 -11.52 8.40
C ASP A 97 -7.50 -9.99 8.38
N LYS A 98 -6.42 -9.42 8.93
CA LYS A 98 -6.22 -7.97 8.98
C LYS A 98 -5.63 -7.45 7.67
N ALA A 99 -6.33 -6.53 7.01
CA ALA A 99 -5.86 -5.86 5.81
C ALA A 99 -4.81 -4.79 6.15
N ILE A 100 -3.52 -5.13 6.03
CA ILE A 100 -2.42 -4.22 6.36
C ILE A 100 -1.28 -4.19 5.34
N TYR A 101 -1.23 -5.15 4.43
CA TYR A 101 -0.15 -5.22 3.45
C TYR A 101 -0.56 -4.42 2.23
N ALA A 102 0.32 -3.57 1.71
CA ALA A 102 0.12 -3.01 0.38
C ALA A 102 -0.06 -4.16 -0.62
N ARG A 103 -1.12 -4.12 -1.43
CA ARG A 103 -1.44 -5.20 -2.38
C ARG A 103 -0.26 -5.54 -3.28
N ALA A 104 0.42 -4.51 -3.78
CA ALA A 104 1.62 -4.65 -4.61
C ALA A 104 2.70 -5.50 -3.93
N ASP A 105 3.03 -5.22 -2.66
CA ASP A 105 4.02 -5.99 -1.90
C ASP A 105 3.52 -7.40 -1.61
N ALA A 106 2.27 -7.53 -1.21
CA ALA A 106 1.69 -8.79 -0.77
C ALA A 106 1.57 -9.81 -1.91
N GLU A 107 1.27 -9.34 -3.13
CA GLU A 107 1.13 -10.14 -4.35
C GLU A 107 2.45 -10.29 -5.12
N SER A 108 3.49 -9.50 -4.80
CA SER A 108 4.82 -9.63 -5.43
C SER A 108 5.51 -10.98 -5.18
N ILE A 109 5.01 -11.74 -4.20
CA ILE A 109 5.59 -13.01 -3.81
C ILE A 109 5.00 -14.14 -4.70
N PRO A 110 5.84 -14.82 -5.50
CA PRO A 110 5.37 -15.96 -6.28
C PRO A 110 4.90 -17.11 -5.37
N SER A 111 3.70 -17.61 -5.62
CA SER A 111 3.15 -18.77 -4.94
C SER A 111 3.81 -20.08 -5.41
N ARG A 112 3.74 -21.15 -4.61
CA ARG A 112 4.37 -22.45 -4.95
C ARG A 112 3.88 -23.06 -6.26
N SER A 113 2.65 -22.76 -6.70
CA SER A 113 2.14 -23.21 -8.00
C SER A 113 2.93 -22.60 -9.16
N ALA A 114 3.44 -21.38 -8.99
CA ALA A 114 4.37 -20.75 -9.93
C ALA A 114 5.76 -21.41 -9.94
N PHE A 115 6.17 -22.05 -8.83
CA PHE A 115 7.42 -22.80 -8.69
C PHE A 115 7.26 -24.32 -8.90
N ALA A 116 6.11 -24.79 -9.38
CA ALA A 116 5.94 -26.20 -9.73
C ALA A 116 6.83 -26.52 -10.94
N VAL A 117 8.05 -26.99 -10.66
CA VAL A 117 8.94 -27.58 -11.67
C VAL A 117 8.18 -28.72 -12.35
N PRO A 118 8.11 -28.79 -13.69
CA PRO A 118 7.59 -29.95 -14.37
C PRO A 118 8.47 -31.16 -14.03
N GLY A 119 7.97 -32.07 -13.18
CA GLY A 119 8.56 -33.39 -12.96
C GLY A 119 9.72 -33.47 -11.96
N GLY A 120 9.45 -33.40 -10.66
CA GLY A 120 10.45 -33.73 -9.64
C GLY A 120 9.85 -34.10 -8.29
N ARG A 121 9.60 -35.40 -8.06
CA ARG A 121 9.34 -35.96 -6.74
C ARG A 121 10.64 -35.82 -5.91
N LEU A 122 10.69 -34.86 -4.99
CA LEU A 122 11.72 -34.87 -3.95
C LEU A 122 11.31 -35.90 -2.89
N THR A 123 11.76 -37.13 -3.06
CA THR A 123 11.84 -38.09 -1.97
C THR A 123 12.89 -37.59 -0.99
N LEU A 124 12.46 -37.13 0.18
CA LEU A 124 13.35 -36.95 1.34
C LEU A 124 13.88 -38.34 1.71
N GLN A 125 15.15 -38.63 1.37
CA GLN A 125 15.85 -39.71 2.03
C GLN A 125 16.28 -39.24 3.41
N SER A 126 15.81 -39.98 4.42
CA SER A 126 16.36 -39.99 5.77
C SER A 126 17.76 -40.60 5.74
N GLY A 127 18.72 -39.91 6.33
CA GLY A 127 20.05 -40.39 6.70
C GLY A 127 20.43 -39.77 8.03
#